data_AF-A0A965HM72-F1
#
_entry.id   AF-A0A965HM72-F1
#
_cell.length_a   1.000
_cell.length_b   1.000
_cell.length_c   1.000
_cell.angle_alpha   90.00
_cell.angle_beta   90.00
_cell.angle_gamma   90.00
#
_symmetry.space_group_name_H-M   'P 1'
#
loop_
_entity.id
_entity.type
_entity.pdbx_description
1 polymer ?
#
loop_
_entity_poly.entity_id
_entity_poly.type
_entity_poly.pdbx_seq_one_letter_code
_entity_poly.pdbx_strand_id
1 'polypeptide(L)'
;MRASNFDWDRVLDEKRGFCSYLHKYADRSVANRTRFFHELNRRKKVDSGGRAMNNMGFEIPGTAGRAKMEFLAKYRFHIAFENRLAPGWTTEKFTDPFEVYSIPIYWGDSRALQWFNPKAFVNVSDFRNFSDCCDYILHLENSREDYAGNRAAGRSGSPPPMVLALHKMASGKARSYPWGMTLKGM
;
A
#
# COMPACT_ATOMS: atom_id res chain seq x y z
N MET A 1 -25.83 4.12 15.80
CA MET A 1 -25.79 3.19 14.64
C MET A 1 -24.48 2.42 14.70
N ARG A 2 -24.52 1.09 14.86
CA ARG A 2 -23.30 0.26 14.80
C ARG A 2 -22.75 0.33 13.37
N ALA A 3 -21.46 0.57 13.22
CA ALA A 3 -20.78 0.51 11.93
C ALA A 3 -21.14 -0.82 11.25
N SER A 4 -21.39 -0.79 9.94
CA SER A 4 -21.63 -1.99 9.13
C SER A 4 -20.61 -3.08 9.49
N ASN A 5 -21.07 -4.29 9.81
CA ASN A 5 -20.22 -5.47 10.01
C ASN A 5 -19.49 -5.79 8.70
N PHE A 6 -18.39 -5.08 8.45
CA PHE A 6 -17.48 -5.37 7.35
C PHE A 6 -16.66 -6.59 7.77
N ASP A 7 -16.78 -7.67 7.00
CA ASP A 7 -16.18 -8.97 7.31
C ASP A 7 -14.68 -8.96 6.98
N TRP A 8 -13.88 -8.53 7.97
CA TRP A 8 -12.44 -8.41 7.84
C TRP A 8 -11.72 -9.75 7.80
N ASP A 9 -12.30 -10.78 8.39
CA ASP A 9 -11.76 -12.14 8.38
C ASP A 9 -11.86 -12.71 6.97
N ARG A 10 -13.02 -12.56 6.33
CA ARG A 10 -13.17 -12.92 4.92
C ARG A 10 -12.18 -12.21 4.01
N VAL A 11 -12.03 -10.88 4.15
CA VAL A 11 -11.06 -10.13 3.34
C VAL A 11 -9.63 -10.63 3.54
N LEU A 12 -9.27 -11.00 4.77
CA LEU A 12 -7.97 -11.58 5.09
C LEU A 12 -7.78 -12.96 4.48
N ASP A 13 -8.79 -13.81 4.54
CA ASP A 13 -8.77 -15.16 3.99
C ASP A 13 -8.74 -15.16 2.45
N GLU A 14 -9.27 -14.11 1.82
CA GLU A 14 -9.17 -13.89 0.38
C GLU A 14 -7.75 -13.48 -0.06
N LYS A 15 -6.89 -12.97 0.85
CA LYS A 15 -5.49 -12.66 0.55
C LYS A 15 -4.65 -13.93 0.48
N ARG A 16 -4.20 -14.28 -0.73
CA ARG A 16 -3.43 -15.50 -1.00
C ARG A 16 -1.91 -15.28 -0.96
N GLY A 17 -1.46 -14.04 -1.13
CA GLY A 17 -0.05 -13.69 -1.20
C GLY A 17 0.44 -12.90 0.01
N PHE A 18 1.71 -13.11 0.37
CA PHE A 18 2.36 -12.38 1.46
C PHE A 18 2.53 -10.90 1.13
N CYS A 19 3.39 -10.60 0.16
CA CYS A 19 3.75 -9.24 -0.18
C CYS A 19 3.94 -9.10 -1.69
N SER A 20 3.45 -7.99 -2.23
CA SER A 20 3.60 -7.63 -3.64
C SER A 20 4.60 -6.48 -3.83
N TYR A 21 5.25 -6.50 -4.99
CA TYR A 21 6.12 -5.43 -5.49
C TYR A 21 5.76 -5.16 -6.97
N LEU A 22 5.50 -3.90 -7.32
CA LEU A 22 5.08 -3.53 -8.68
C LEU A 22 5.73 -2.23 -9.14
N HIS A 23 6.96 -2.31 -9.64
CA HIS A 23 7.75 -1.16 -10.09
C HIS A 23 8.42 -1.43 -11.44
N LYS A 24 8.70 -0.36 -12.20
CA LYS A 24 9.24 -0.49 -13.58
C LYS A 24 10.76 -0.60 -13.66
N TYR A 25 11.49 0.06 -12.76
CA TYR A 25 12.95 0.15 -12.82
C TYR A 25 13.59 -0.03 -11.44
N ALA A 26 14.86 -0.42 -11.41
CA ALA A 26 15.64 -0.75 -10.22
C ALA A 26 17.05 -0.12 -10.24
N ASP A 27 17.22 1.01 -10.92
CA ASP A 27 18.50 1.72 -10.99
C ASP A 27 18.87 2.41 -9.66
N ARG A 28 20.03 3.07 -9.63
CA ARG A 28 20.59 3.71 -8.44
C ARG A 28 19.69 4.79 -7.82
N SER A 29 18.84 5.45 -8.61
CA SER A 29 17.91 6.47 -8.10
C SER A 29 16.87 5.93 -7.13
N VAL A 30 16.65 4.61 -7.15
CA VAL A 30 15.64 3.91 -6.33
C VAL A 30 16.27 2.80 -5.48
N ALA A 31 17.56 2.94 -5.15
CA ALA A 31 18.33 1.92 -4.44
C ALA A 31 17.68 1.46 -3.12
N ASN A 32 17.05 2.36 -2.35
CA ASN A 32 16.38 2.01 -1.10
C ASN A 32 15.21 1.04 -1.32
N ARG A 33 14.43 1.25 -2.38
CA ARG A 33 13.33 0.36 -2.76
C ARG A 33 13.85 -1.04 -3.11
N THR A 34 14.93 -1.12 -3.88
CA THR A 34 15.54 -2.41 -4.29
C THR A 34 16.19 -3.12 -3.11
N ARG A 35 16.90 -2.40 -2.24
CA ARG A 35 17.50 -2.93 -1.00
C ARG A 35 16.43 -3.51 -0.07
N PHE A 36 15.35 -2.76 0.15
CA PHE A 36 14.24 -3.24 0.98
C PHE A 36 13.58 -4.49 0.38
N PHE A 37 13.33 -4.50 -0.94
CA PHE A 37 12.80 -5.68 -1.62
C PHE A 37 13.67 -6.92 -1.38
N HIS A 38 14.99 -6.83 -1.58
CA HIS A 38 15.89 -7.97 -1.35
C HIS A 38 15.91 -8.44 0.11
N GLU A 39 15.93 -7.49 1.04
CA GLU A 39 15.98 -7.78 2.47
C GLU A 39 14.71 -8.52 2.92
N LEU A 40 13.53 -8.07 2.49
CA LEU A 40 12.27 -8.77 2.78
C LEU A 40 12.17 -10.11 2.05
N ASN A 41 12.49 -10.12 0.75
CA ASN A 41 12.38 -11.32 -0.11
C ASN A 41 13.29 -12.47 0.35
N ARG A 42 14.44 -12.16 0.96
CA ARG A 42 15.34 -13.16 1.55
C ARG A 42 14.72 -13.88 2.76
N ARG A 43 13.81 -13.22 3.48
CA ARG A 43 13.14 -13.80 4.66
C ARG A 43 11.84 -14.52 4.29
N LYS A 44 11.04 -13.93 3.40
CA LYS A 44 9.82 -14.52 2.86
C LYS A 44 9.56 -13.96 1.47
N LYS A 45 9.25 -14.84 0.50
CA LYS A 45 9.14 -14.47 -0.92
C LYS A 45 8.17 -13.30 -1.12
N VAL A 46 8.66 -12.24 -1.76
CA VAL A 46 7.89 -11.10 -2.26
C VAL A 46 7.66 -11.33 -3.76
N ASP A 47 6.41 -11.36 -4.21
CA ASP A 47 6.13 -11.49 -5.63
C ASP A 47 6.29 -10.12 -6.32
N SER A 48 7.20 -10.07 -7.29
CA SER A 48 7.46 -8.89 -8.10
C SER A 48 6.83 -9.04 -9.49
N GLY A 49 5.75 -8.30 -9.71
CA GLY A 49 4.98 -8.32 -10.95
C GLY A 49 5.37 -7.23 -11.95
N GLY A 50 6.25 -6.29 -11.55
CA GLY A 50 6.75 -5.25 -12.45
C GLY A 50 8.00 -5.71 -13.20
N ARG A 51 8.53 -4.90 -14.11
CA ARG A 51 9.83 -5.17 -14.75
C ARG A 51 10.99 -5.16 -13.76
N ALA A 52 10.94 -4.28 -12.75
CA ALA A 52 11.95 -4.24 -11.72
C ALA A 52 11.85 -5.51 -10.86
N MET A 53 12.97 -6.22 -10.71
CA MET A 53 13.07 -7.38 -9.82
C MET A 53 12.05 -8.50 -10.12
N ASN A 54 11.55 -8.60 -11.35
CA ASN A 54 10.51 -9.57 -11.70
C ASN A 54 10.91 -10.99 -11.31
N ASN A 55 10.04 -11.71 -10.61
CA ASN A 55 10.25 -13.09 -10.22
C ASN A 55 8.99 -13.96 -10.39
N MET A 56 8.04 -13.48 -11.19
CA MET A 56 6.76 -14.14 -11.46
C MET A 56 6.74 -14.85 -12.82
N GLY A 57 7.73 -14.57 -13.68
CA GLY A 57 7.79 -15.11 -15.05
C GLY A 57 6.89 -14.37 -16.05
N PHE A 58 6.18 -13.33 -15.61
CA PHE A 58 5.38 -12.44 -16.44
C PHE A 58 5.29 -11.04 -15.80
N GLU A 59 5.04 -10.03 -16.62
CA GLU A 59 4.80 -8.65 -16.17
C GLU A 59 3.29 -8.39 -16.06
N ILE A 60 2.86 -7.81 -14.95
CA ILE A 60 1.50 -7.27 -14.81
C ILE A 60 1.38 -6.03 -15.72
N PRO A 61 0.37 -5.95 -16.61
CA PRO A 61 0.25 -4.85 -17.55
C PRO A 61 0.14 -3.49 -16.86
N GLY A 62 1.21 -2.71 -16.95
CA GLY A 62 1.29 -1.37 -16.39
C GLY A 62 1.39 -1.33 -14.86
N THR A 63 1.75 -0.15 -14.34
CA THR A 63 1.85 0.10 -12.89
C THR A 63 0.74 1.03 -12.39
N ALA A 64 -0.39 1.05 -13.09
CA ALA A 64 -1.57 1.85 -12.79
C ALA A 64 -2.83 1.19 -13.35
N GLY A 65 -4.00 1.53 -12.79
CA GLY A 65 -5.29 1.07 -13.30
C GLY A 65 -5.67 -0.35 -12.84
N ARG A 66 -6.65 -0.95 -13.52
CA ARG A 66 -7.35 -2.15 -13.07
C ARG A 66 -6.43 -3.35 -12.80
N ALA A 67 -5.49 -3.64 -13.71
CA ALA A 67 -4.56 -4.77 -13.57
C ALA A 67 -3.68 -4.65 -12.32
N LYS A 68 -3.22 -3.43 -11.99
CA LYS A 68 -2.51 -3.16 -10.72
C LYS A 68 -3.42 -3.47 -9.53
N MET A 69 -4.64 -2.95 -9.51
CA MET A 69 -5.54 -3.14 -8.36
C MET A 69 -5.87 -4.62 -8.16
N GLU A 70 -6.17 -5.36 -9.22
CA GLU A 70 -6.42 -6.81 -9.17
C GLU A 70 -5.19 -7.62 -8.73
N PHE A 71 -3.99 -7.16 -9.08
CA PHE A 71 -2.75 -7.76 -8.59
C PHE A 71 -2.57 -7.50 -7.09
N LEU A 72 -2.58 -6.24 -6.65
CA LEU A 72 -2.42 -5.84 -5.24
C LEU A 72 -3.50 -6.48 -4.33
N ALA A 73 -4.73 -6.63 -4.82
CA ALA A 73 -5.84 -7.21 -4.07
C ALA A 73 -5.57 -8.65 -3.59
N LYS A 74 -4.64 -9.38 -4.21
CA LYS A 74 -4.28 -10.75 -3.81
C LYS A 74 -3.35 -10.81 -2.61
N TYR A 75 -2.74 -9.69 -2.22
CA TYR A 75 -1.66 -9.66 -1.24
C TYR A 75 -2.08 -8.96 0.06
N ARG A 76 -1.46 -9.39 1.15
CA ARG A 76 -1.59 -8.78 2.48
C ARG A 76 -0.80 -7.48 2.54
N PHE A 77 0.43 -7.48 2.03
CA PHE A 77 1.30 -6.32 1.99
C PHE A 77 1.64 -5.85 0.57
N HIS A 78 1.97 -4.57 0.45
CA HIS A 78 2.52 -3.99 -0.76
C HIS A 78 3.72 -3.08 -0.44
N ILE A 79 4.85 -3.26 -1.13
CA ILE A 79 6.00 -2.33 -1.01
C ILE A 79 5.69 -1.04 -1.76
N ALA A 80 5.22 -0.05 -1.00
CA ALA A 80 4.69 1.23 -1.46
C ALA A 80 5.75 2.35 -1.44
N PHE A 81 7.00 2.03 -1.79
CA PHE A 81 8.08 3.02 -1.76
C PHE A 81 7.90 4.08 -2.84
N GLU A 82 8.04 5.34 -2.44
CA GLU A 82 8.29 6.44 -3.37
C GLU A 82 9.69 6.32 -3.98
N ASN A 83 9.91 7.05 -5.07
CA ASN A 83 11.23 7.07 -5.72
C ASN A 83 12.29 7.75 -4.84
N ARG A 84 11.88 8.64 -3.93
CA ARG A 84 12.76 9.36 -3.00
C ARG A 84 12.01 9.76 -1.74
N LEU A 85 12.75 10.00 -0.67
CA LEU A 85 12.22 10.65 0.53
C LEU A 85 12.07 12.14 0.25
N ALA A 86 10.84 12.64 0.27
CA ALA A 86 10.53 14.04 -0.03
C ALA A 86 9.31 14.50 0.79
N PRO A 87 9.46 15.47 1.71
CA PRO A 87 8.35 15.96 2.50
C PRO A 87 7.21 16.49 1.60
N GLY A 88 5.98 16.05 1.84
CA GLY A 88 4.76 16.41 1.09
C GLY A 88 4.58 15.66 -0.23
N TRP A 89 5.47 14.72 -0.56
CA TRP A 89 5.39 13.95 -1.80
C TRP A 89 4.80 12.57 -1.54
N THR A 90 3.48 12.48 -1.60
CA THR A 90 2.74 11.21 -1.51
C THR A 90 2.04 10.94 -2.85
N THR A 91 2.23 9.75 -3.42
CA THR A 91 1.63 9.36 -4.72
C THR A 91 0.66 8.18 -4.58
N GLU A 92 0.12 7.72 -5.72
CA GLU A 92 -0.76 6.54 -5.79
C GLU A 92 -0.11 5.25 -5.27
N LYS A 93 1.23 5.20 -5.19
CA LYS A 93 1.95 4.05 -4.60
C LYS A 93 1.55 3.81 -3.16
N PHE A 94 1.30 4.90 -2.42
CA PHE A 94 0.87 4.81 -1.03
C PHE A 94 -0.63 4.55 -0.90
N THR A 95 -1.46 5.17 -1.76
CA THR A 95 -2.91 5.11 -1.60
C THR A 95 -3.54 3.87 -2.21
N ASP A 96 -3.05 3.36 -3.35
CA ASP A 96 -3.65 2.23 -4.06
C ASP A 96 -3.77 0.94 -3.22
N PRO A 97 -2.81 0.56 -2.36
CA PRO A 97 -2.96 -0.62 -1.52
C PRO A 97 -4.15 -0.53 -0.55
N PHE A 98 -4.46 0.66 -0.03
CA PHE A 98 -5.61 0.85 0.87
C PHE A 98 -6.93 0.52 0.19
N GLU A 99 -7.10 0.92 -1.07
CA GLU A 99 -8.33 0.71 -1.86
C GLU A 99 -8.66 -0.78 -2.06
N VAL A 100 -7.65 -1.65 -1.94
CA VAL A 100 -7.80 -3.10 -2.09
C VAL A 100 -7.46 -3.85 -0.80
N TYR A 101 -7.46 -3.18 0.34
CA TYR A 101 -7.22 -3.78 1.66
C TYR A 101 -5.86 -4.50 1.80
N SER A 102 -4.86 -4.04 1.06
CA SER A 102 -3.46 -4.42 1.26
C SER A 102 -2.79 -3.35 2.12
N ILE A 103 -2.01 -3.77 3.12
CA ILE A 103 -1.26 -2.84 3.99
C ILE A 103 -0.05 -2.30 3.22
N PRO A 104 0.09 -0.97 3.06
CA PRO A 104 1.30 -0.39 2.48
C PRO A 104 2.49 -0.53 3.43
N ILE A 105 3.64 -0.92 2.89
CA ILE A 105 4.95 -0.76 3.51
C ILE A 105 5.58 0.47 2.88
N TYR A 106 5.58 1.59 3.61
CA TYR A 106 5.77 2.92 3.05
C TYR A 106 7.12 3.55 3.41
N TRP A 107 7.76 4.15 2.42
CA TRP A 107 8.93 5.00 2.55
C TRP A 107 8.84 6.10 1.49
N GLY A 108 8.87 7.37 1.89
CA GLY A 108 8.65 8.49 0.97
C GLY A 108 8.42 9.81 1.68
N ASP A 109 7.16 10.22 1.82
CA ASP A 109 6.80 11.46 2.51
C ASP A 109 7.01 11.36 4.03
N SER A 110 7.99 12.10 4.56
CA SER A 110 8.24 12.19 6.01
C SER A 110 7.10 12.87 6.79
N ARG A 111 6.17 13.54 6.10
CA ARG A 111 4.97 14.16 6.67
C ARG A 111 3.72 13.27 6.52
N ALA A 112 3.83 12.05 6.00
CA ALA A 112 2.66 11.18 5.84
C ALA A 112 1.88 10.97 7.14
N LEU A 113 2.57 10.92 8.29
CA LEU A 113 1.97 10.79 9.61
C LEU A 113 1.06 11.97 10.01
N GLN A 114 1.17 13.12 9.34
CA GLN A 114 0.28 14.27 9.57
C GLN A 114 -1.09 14.10 8.91
N TRP A 115 -1.17 13.25 7.89
CA TRP A 115 -2.34 13.14 7.01
C TRP A 115 -2.99 11.76 7.04
N PHE A 116 -2.25 10.75 7.48
CA PHE A 116 -2.67 9.35 7.48
C PHE A 116 -2.51 8.75 8.87
N ASN A 117 -3.47 7.91 9.24
CA ASN A 117 -3.40 7.17 10.49
C ASN A 117 -2.14 6.28 10.50
N PRO A 118 -1.21 6.46 11.46
CA PRO A 118 0.03 5.67 11.56
C PRO A 118 -0.21 4.18 11.71
N LYS A 119 -1.37 3.77 12.24
CA LYS A 119 -1.72 2.36 12.37
C LYS A 119 -2.13 1.75 11.02
N ALA A 120 -2.47 2.53 10.00
CA ALA A 120 -2.98 1.98 8.74
C ALA A 120 -1.89 1.34 7.86
N PHE A 121 -0.62 1.62 8.11
CA PHE A 121 0.48 1.21 7.25
C PHE A 121 1.76 0.99 8.06
N VAL A 122 2.74 0.30 7.46
CA VAL A 122 4.06 0.16 8.06
C VAL A 122 4.93 1.31 7.57
N ASN A 123 5.21 2.30 8.42
CA ASN A 123 6.15 3.36 8.11
C ASN A 123 7.58 2.87 8.31
N VAL A 124 8.32 2.69 7.22
CA VAL A 124 9.72 2.20 7.27
C VAL A 124 10.61 3.14 8.08
N SER A 125 10.28 4.44 8.12
CA SER A 125 11.05 5.44 8.87
C SER A 125 10.95 5.30 10.39
N ASP A 126 10.03 4.49 10.91
CA ASP A 126 9.88 4.25 12.35
C ASP A 126 10.90 3.22 12.87
N PHE A 127 11.64 2.57 11.97
CA PHE A 127 12.58 1.51 12.30
C PHE A 127 14.02 1.99 12.15
N ARG A 128 14.92 1.45 12.98
CA ARG A 128 16.36 1.80 12.95
C ARG A 128 17.00 1.44 11.61
N ASN A 129 16.53 0.36 10.98
CA ASN A 129 17.05 -0.16 9.72
C ASN A 129 15.99 -1.05 9.03
N PHE A 130 16.27 -1.50 7.80
CA PHE A 130 15.35 -2.35 7.04
C PHE A 130 15.16 -3.75 7.62
N SER A 131 16.16 -4.31 8.32
CA SER A 131 16.03 -5.62 8.98
C SER A 131 14.93 -5.57 10.04
N ASP A 132 15.01 -4.59 10.95
CA ASP A 132 14.04 -4.41 12.03
C ASP A 132 12.60 -4.25 11.48
N CYS A 133 12.45 -3.49 10.39
CA CYS A 133 11.17 -3.33 9.70
C CYS A 133 10.66 -4.65 9.09
N CYS A 134 11.54 -5.43 8.45
CA CYS A 134 11.17 -6.72 7.89
C CYS A 134 10.74 -7.71 8.99
N ASP A 135 11.43 -7.72 10.13
CA ASP A 135 11.10 -8.59 11.26
C ASP A 135 9.72 -8.22 11.84
N TYR A 136 9.42 -6.92 11.93
CA TYR A 136 8.08 -6.45 12.29
C TYR A 136 6.99 -6.89 11.29
N ILE A 137 7.25 -6.80 9.98
CA ILE A 137 6.28 -7.24 8.95
C ILE A 137 5.98 -8.74 9.07
N LEU A 138 7.00 -9.56 9.36
CA LEU A 138 6.82 -10.99 9.55
C LEU A 138 6.08 -11.32 10.84
N HIS A 139 6.26 -10.53 11.90
CA HIS A 139 5.45 -10.63 13.10
C HIS A 139 3.98 -10.28 12.80
N LEU A 140 3.75 -9.15 12.12
CA LEU A 140 2.41 -8.67 11.75
C LEU A 140 1.65 -9.64 10.83
N GLU A 141 2.35 -10.33 9.93
CA GLU A 141 1.78 -11.40 9.10
C GLU A 141 1.12 -12.50 9.96
N ASN A 142 1.73 -12.86 11.08
CA ASN A 142 1.27 -13.97 11.92
C ASN A 142 0.21 -13.55 12.96
N SER A 143 -0.12 -12.26 13.05
CA SER A 143 -1.12 -11.73 13.99
C SER A 143 -2.35 -11.20 13.26
N ARG A 144 -3.44 -11.97 13.27
CA ARG A 144 -4.74 -11.54 12.69
C ARG A 144 -5.30 -10.30 13.40
N GLU A 145 -5.10 -10.21 14.71
CA GLU A 145 -5.58 -9.12 15.55
C GLU A 145 -4.84 -7.81 15.25
N ASP A 146 -3.50 -7.85 15.14
CA ASP A 146 -2.71 -6.64 14.80
C ASP A 146 -2.96 -6.20 13.36
N TYR A 147 -3.17 -7.15 12.45
CA TYR A 147 -3.54 -6.85 11.07
C TYR A 147 -4.95 -6.19 11.01
N ALA A 148 -5.91 -6.58 11.87
CA ALA A 148 -7.23 -5.94 11.96
C ALA A 148 -7.17 -4.57 12.68
N GLY A 149 -6.40 -4.45 13.77
CA GLY A 149 -6.23 -3.22 14.56
C GLY A 149 -5.57 -2.09 13.79
N ASN A 150 -4.65 -2.42 12.87
CA ASN A 150 -4.08 -1.48 11.93
C ASN A 150 -5.15 -0.83 11.00
N ARG A 151 -6.28 -1.49 10.77
CA ARG A 151 -7.27 -1.11 9.72
C ARG A 151 -8.50 -0.35 10.22
N ALA A 152 -8.90 -0.50 11.48
CA ALA A 152 -10.08 0.19 12.03
C ALA A 152 -9.96 1.74 12.04
N ALA A 153 -8.74 2.27 12.04
CA ALA A 153 -8.49 3.70 12.10
C ALA A 153 -8.16 4.35 10.72
N GLY A 154 -8.24 3.59 9.62
CA GLY A 154 -8.27 4.16 8.26
C GLY A 154 -9.68 4.61 7.82
N ARG A 155 -10.72 4.25 8.60
CA ARG A 155 -12.13 4.54 8.32
C ARG A 155 -12.85 5.02 9.59
N SER A 156 -12.61 6.25 10.04
CA SER A 156 -13.69 7.00 10.68
C SER A 156 -14.56 7.61 9.58
N GLY A 157 -15.42 6.79 8.95
CA GLY A 157 -16.55 7.25 8.14
C GLY A 157 -16.30 8.04 6.84
N SER A 158 -15.06 8.44 6.56
CA SER A 158 -14.66 9.17 5.36
C SER A 158 -13.31 8.62 4.89
N PRO A 159 -13.03 8.57 3.57
CA PRO A 159 -11.64 8.43 3.13
C PRO A 159 -10.82 9.51 3.85
N PRO A 160 -9.56 9.25 4.24
CA PRO A 160 -8.69 10.29 4.78
C PRO A 160 -8.85 11.53 3.88
N PRO A 161 -9.10 12.74 4.42
CA PRO A 161 -9.49 13.94 3.66
C PRO A 161 -8.59 14.35 2.48
N MET A 162 -7.57 13.57 2.16
CA MET A 162 -6.48 13.89 1.25
C MET A 162 -6.47 13.08 -0.05
N VAL A 163 -7.20 11.95 -0.17
CA VAL A 163 -7.24 11.20 -1.45
C VAL A 163 -7.98 12.00 -2.54
N LEU A 164 -8.93 12.86 -2.14
CA LEU A 164 -9.66 13.77 -3.04
C LEU A 164 -8.94 15.11 -3.30
N ALA A 165 -8.03 15.55 -2.42
CA ALA A 165 -7.40 16.86 -2.53
C ALA A 165 -6.18 16.89 -3.48
N LEU A 166 -5.39 15.81 -3.55
CA LEU A 166 -4.20 15.75 -4.39
C LEU A 166 -4.49 15.43 -5.87
N HIS A 167 -5.56 14.69 -6.18
CA HIS A 167 -5.94 14.38 -7.57
C HIS A 167 -6.51 15.57 -8.34
N LYS A 168 -7.07 16.58 -7.66
CA LYS A 168 -7.60 17.80 -8.31
C LYS A 168 -6.52 18.77 -8.78
N MET A 169 -5.29 18.66 -8.29
CA MET A 169 -4.20 19.57 -8.72
C MET A 169 -3.39 19.04 -9.91
N ALA A 170 -3.56 17.77 -10.33
CA ALA A 170 -2.65 17.16 -11.30
C ALA A 170 -3.27 16.66 -12.62
N SER A 171 -4.59 16.52 -12.78
CA SER A 171 -5.09 15.88 -14.03
C SER A 171 -6.46 16.25 -14.57
N GLY A 172 -7.26 17.13 -13.94
CA GLY A 172 -8.47 17.70 -14.56
C GLY A 172 -9.52 16.71 -15.10
N LYS A 173 -9.46 15.42 -14.77
CA LYS A 173 -10.41 14.40 -15.23
C LYS A 173 -10.80 13.48 -14.07
N ALA A 174 -12.08 13.48 -13.74
CA ALA A 174 -12.67 12.55 -12.78
C ALA A 174 -12.66 11.12 -13.37
N ARG A 175 -12.23 10.14 -12.57
CA ARG A 175 -12.44 8.71 -12.87
C ARG A 175 -13.57 8.18 -12.00
N SER A 176 -14.49 7.44 -12.61
CA SER A 176 -15.48 6.64 -11.89
C SER A 176 -14.86 5.30 -11.47
N TYR A 177 -15.10 4.89 -10.23
CA TYR A 177 -14.75 3.58 -9.69
C TYR A 177 -16.03 2.78 -9.42
N PRO A 178 -16.00 1.43 -9.36
CA PRO A 178 -17.16 0.56 -9.55
C PRO A 178 -18.15 0.50 -8.36
N TRP A 179 -18.09 1.43 -7.42
CA TRP A 179 -18.94 1.42 -6.23
C TRP A 179 -19.70 2.74 -6.15
N GLY A 180 -20.92 2.74 -6.68
CA GLY A 180 -21.77 3.92 -6.88
C GLY A 180 -22.10 4.69 -5.60
N MET A 181 -21.31 5.72 -5.31
CA MET A 181 -21.67 6.78 -4.36
C MET A 181 -21.68 8.13 -5.07
N THR A 182 -22.88 8.67 -5.26
CA THR A 182 -23.12 10.06 -5.67
C THR A 182 -23.11 10.93 -4.42
N LEU A 183 -22.14 11.82 -4.27
CA LEU A 183 -22.15 12.83 -3.21
C LEU A 183 -23.15 13.93 -3.58
N LYS A 184 -24.25 14.04 -2.84
CA LYS A 184 -25.13 15.23 -2.85
C LYS A 184 -24.38 16.38 -2.21
N GLY A 185 -24.32 17.51 -2.92
CA GLY A 185 -23.65 18.73 -2.49
C GLY A 185 -24.29 19.36 -1.26
N MET A 186 -23.45 20.03 -0.49
CA MET A 186 -23.80 21.26 0.23
C MET A 186 -23.02 22.39 -0.44
#